data_AF-A0A1N6UB79-F1
#
_entry.id   AF-A0A1N6UB79-F1
#
_cell.length_a   1.000
_cell.length_b   1.000
_cell.length_c   1.000
_cell.angle_alpha   90.00
_cell.angle_beta   90.00
_cell.angle_gamma   90.00
#
_symmetry.space_group_name_H-M   'P 1'
#
loop_
_entity.id
_entity.type
_entity.pdbx_description
1 polymer ?
#
loop_
_entity_poly.entity_id
_entity_poly.type
_entity_poly.pdbx_seq_one_letter_code
_entity_poly.pdbx_strand_id
1 'polypeptide(L)'
;MGIIEKFGPISLAALSCLLLYYFRSDLIQLSVSEDINVSNIYSSVFDWSSIQTGFLFAIFGFIAGKTDGFINRIKDTPEMKIFLKYTKHALLLGFAITFASIPMTVTSFDIAKGASWKFHFFAAWSFLSVWGFFSFLRVAYIFGAIIKVKDDKRVVG
;
A
#
# COMPACT_ATOMS: atom_id res chain seq x y z
N MET A 1 -3.15 -20.11 -6.51
CA MET A 1 -3.14 -18.63 -6.45
C MET A 1 -2.61 -18.12 -7.78
N GLY A 2 -3.43 -17.39 -8.55
CA GLY A 2 -3.11 -17.03 -9.94
C GLY A 2 -1.95 -16.04 -10.04
N ILE A 3 -1.21 -16.08 -11.17
CA ILE A 3 -0.08 -15.17 -11.47
C ILE A 3 -0.49 -13.70 -11.30
N ILE A 4 -1.72 -13.36 -11.70
CA ILE A 4 -2.30 -12.01 -11.61
C ILE A 4 -2.41 -11.52 -10.16
N GLU A 5 -2.76 -12.39 -9.21
CA GLU A 5 -2.93 -11.99 -7.80
C GLU A 5 -1.58 -11.78 -7.09
N LYS A 6 -0.57 -12.53 -7.53
CA LYS A 6 0.80 -12.43 -7.02
C LYS A 6 1.49 -11.16 -7.50
N PHE A 7 1.39 -10.86 -8.80
CA PHE A 7 2.10 -9.75 -9.44
C PHE A 7 1.24 -8.50 -9.69
N GLY A 8 -0.08 -8.59 -9.52
CA GLY A 8 -1.02 -7.49 -9.78
C GLY A 8 -0.58 -6.14 -9.17
N PRO A 9 -0.27 -6.08 -7.86
CA PRO A 9 0.15 -4.83 -7.23
C PRO A 9 1.40 -4.19 -7.86
N ILE A 10 2.41 -5.01 -8.20
CA ILE A 10 3.66 -4.49 -8.77
C ILE A 10 3.51 -4.17 -10.26
N SER A 11 2.73 -4.94 -11.01
CA SER A 11 2.43 -4.67 -12.41
C SER A 11 1.65 -3.36 -12.59
N LEU A 12 0.67 -3.10 -11.71
CA LEU A 12 -0.06 -1.83 -11.71
C LEU A 12 0.84 -0.66 -11.34
N ALA A 13 1.72 -0.82 -10.34
CA ALA A 13 2.70 0.21 -10.01
C ALA A 13 3.67 0.48 -11.17
N ALA A 14 4.15 -0.55 -11.84
CA ALA A 14 5.03 -0.43 -13.01
C ALA A 14 4.33 0.30 -14.15
N LEU A 15 3.07 -0.05 -14.44
CA LEU A 15 2.25 0.64 -15.44
C LEU A 15 2.06 2.11 -15.09
N SER A 16 1.70 2.43 -13.84
CA SER A 16 1.57 3.82 -13.38
C SER A 16 2.87 4.59 -13.52
N CYS A 17 4.01 3.97 -13.19
CA CYS A 17 5.33 4.60 -13.37
C CYS A 17 5.64 4.87 -14.85
N LEU A 18 5.36 3.91 -15.74
CA LEU A 18 5.52 4.10 -17.19
C LEU A 18 4.65 5.24 -17.71
N LEU A 19 3.40 5.35 -17.25
CA LEU A 19 2.51 6.45 -17.61
C LEU A 19 3.03 7.80 -17.10
N LEU A 20 3.57 7.86 -15.88
CA LEU A 20 4.20 9.08 -15.36
C LEU A 20 5.38 9.52 -16.24
N TYR A 21 6.23 8.59 -16.67
CA TYR A 21 7.34 8.91 -17.57
C TYR A 21 6.87 9.34 -18.95
N TYR A 22 5.83 8.70 -19.49
CA TYR A 22 5.25 9.05 -20.79
C TYR A 22 4.69 10.47 -20.78
N PHE A 23 3.94 10.84 -19.73
CA PHE A 23 3.33 12.17 -19.57
C PHE A 23 4.21 13.15 -18.78
N ARG A 24 5.53 12.91 -18.70
CA ARG A 24 6.45 13.72 -17.88
C ARG A 24 6.38 15.21 -18.22
N SER A 25 6.45 15.54 -19.51
CA SER A 25 6.48 16.93 -19.96
C SER A 25 5.20 17.67 -19.60
N ASP A 26 4.05 17.02 -19.83
CA ASP A 26 2.73 17.57 -19.50
C ASP A 26 2.55 17.75 -17.99
N LEU A 27 2.97 16.77 -17.19
CA LEU A 27 2.92 16.86 -15.72
C LEU A 27 3.81 17.97 -15.16
N ILE A 28 5.00 18.16 -15.72
CA ILE A 28 5.87 19.27 -15.33
C ILE A 28 5.19 20.60 -15.72
N GLN A 29 4.64 20.70 -16.92
CA GLN A 29 3.96 21.92 -17.37
C GLN A 29 2.74 22.25 -16.49
N LEU A 30 1.91 21.27 -16.16
CA LEU A 30 0.77 21.41 -15.25
C LEU A 30 1.19 21.77 -13.81
N SER A 31 2.36 21.31 -13.39
CA SER A 31 2.93 21.72 -12.10
C SER A 31 3.48 23.16 -12.14
N VAL A 32 3.99 23.63 -13.29
CA VAL A 32 4.43 25.03 -13.47
C VAL A 32 3.24 25.98 -13.53
N SER A 33 2.15 25.59 -14.19
CA SER A 33 0.92 26.39 -14.27
C SER A 33 0.12 26.42 -12.97
N GLU A 34 0.58 25.72 -11.92
CA GLU A 34 -0.10 25.54 -10.63
C GLU A 34 -1.48 24.83 -10.72
N ASP A 35 -1.79 24.23 -11.88
CA ASP A 35 -3.01 23.43 -12.06
C ASP A 35 -2.97 22.12 -11.25
N ILE A 36 -1.76 21.61 -10.98
CA ILE A 36 -1.54 20.45 -10.10
C ILE A 36 -0.69 20.86 -8.90
N ASN A 37 -1.28 20.72 -7.70
CA ASN A 37 -0.55 20.88 -6.45
C ASN A 37 0.03 19.53 -5.99
N VAL A 38 1.30 19.30 -6.31
CA VAL A 38 1.99 18.05 -5.97
C VAL A 38 2.23 17.91 -4.46
N SER A 39 2.32 19.02 -3.71
CA SER A 39 2.45 19.00 -2.25
C SER A 39 1.22 18.37 -1.58
N ASN A 40 0.02 18.70 -2.08
CA ASN A 40 -1.22 18.07 -1.60
C ASN A 40 -1.24 16.56 -1.85
N ILE A 41 -0.61 16.08 -2.93
CA ILE A 41 -0.50 14.65 -3.23
C ILE A 41 0.39 13.96 -2.18
N TYR A 42 1.51 14.57 -1.78
CA TYR A 42 2.39 14.01 -0.74
C TYR A 42 1.68 13.88 0.60
N SER A 43 0.99 14.94 1.04
CA SER A 43 0.22 14.92 2.28
C SER A 43 -0.90 13.87 2.24
N SER A 44 -1.65 13.79 1.13
CA SER A 44 -2.71 12.81 0.97
C SER A 44 -2.19 11.37 1.04
N VAL A 45 -1.05 11.10 0.40
CA VAL A 45 -0.43 9.77 0.42
C VAL A 45 0.15 9.45 1.80
N PHE A 46 0.75 10.43 2.50
CA PHE A 46 1.22 10.26 3.87
C PHE A 46 0.08 9.89 4.83
N ASP A 47 -1.02 10.64 4.79
CA ASP A 47 -2.18 10.39 5.64
C ASP A 47 -2.74 8.99 5.38
N TRP A 48 -2.86 8.64 4.10
CA TRP A 48 -3.34 7.34 3.69
C TRP A 48 -2.41 6.19 4.10
N SER A 49 -1.09 6.31 3.88
CA SER A 49 -0.12 5.27 4.25
C SER A 49 -0.03 5.07 5.76
N SER A 50 -0.20 6.14 6.55
CA SER A 50 -0.31 6.10 8.00
C SER A 50 -1.52 5.26 8.46
N ILE A 51 -2.71 5.55 7.91
CA ILE A 51 -3.94 4.80 8.19
C ILE A 51 -3.78 3.32 7.81
N GLN A 52 -3.25 3.04 6.63
CA GLN A 52 -3.02 1.67 6.16
C GLN A 52 -2.09 0.89 7.08
N THR A 53 -1.01 1.51 7.55
CA THR A 53 -0.04 0.88 8.44
C THR A 53 -0.69 0.49 9.76
N GLY A 54 -1.47 1.40 10.36
CA GLY A 54 -2.23 1.12 11.59
C GLY A 54 -3.25 -0.01 11.41
N PHE A 55 -4.00 0.00 10.31
CA PHE A 55 -4.96 -1.04 9.98
C PHE A 55 -4.31 -2.42 9.82
N LEU A 56 -3.19 -2.51 9.08
CA LEU A 56 -2.47 -3.77 8.87
C LEU A 56 -1.88 -4.30 10.18
N PHE A 57 -1.39 -3.41 11.05
CA PHE A 57 -0.92 -3.78 12.38
C PHE A 57 -2.06 -4.34 13.23
N ALA A 58 -3.25 -3.74 13.18
CA ALA A 58 -4.44 -4.24 13.87
C ALA A 58 -4.87 -5.63 13.36
N ILE A 59 -4.87 -5.87 12.05
CA ILE A 59 -5.12 -7.21 11.47
C ILE A 59 -4.10 -8.22 12.00
N PHE A 60 -2.82 -7.87 11.96
CA PHE A 60 -1.76 -8.75 12.43
C PHE A 60 -1.93 -9.09 13.92
N GLY A 61 -2.20 -8.10 14.75
CA GLY A 61 -2.49 -8.28 16.18
C GLY A 61 -3.73 -9.12 16.44
N PHE A 62 -4.82 -8.89 15.69
CA PHE A 62 -6.05 -9.68 15.79
C PHE A 62 -5.81 -11.16 15.50
N ILE A 63 -5.09 -11.48 14.43
CA ILE A 63 -4.79 -12.87 14.07
C ILE A 63 -3.84 -13.52 15.07
N ALA A 64 -2.82 -12.79 15.53
CA ALA A 64 -1.86 -13.30 16.50
C ALA A 64 -2.50 -13.54 17.87
N GLY A 65 -3.46 -12.69 18.27
CA GLY A 65 -4.14 -12.76 19.57
C GLY A 65 -5.32 -13.73 19.61
N LYS A 66 -5.89 -14.12 18.46
CA LYS A 66 -7.06 -15.01 18.43
C LYS A 66 -6.64 -16.47 18.68
N THR A 67 -7.03 -16.99 19.84
CA THR A 67 -6.70 -18.35 20.31
C THR A 67 -7.82 -19.38 20.09
N ASP A 68 -8.97 -18.95 19.58
CA ASP A 68 -10.16 -19.77 19.36
C ASP A 68 -10.77 -19.58 17.95
N GLY A 69 -11.83 -20.34 17.67
CA GLY A 69 -12.61 -20.21 16.43
C GLY A 69 -11.91 -20.70 15.16
N PHE A 70 -12.40 -20.22 14.02
CA PHE A 70 -11.90 -20.52 12.67
C PHE A 70 -10.47 -20.04 12.48
N ILE A 71 -10.17 -18.80 12.90
CA ILE A 71 -8.83 -18.19 12.76
C ILE A 71 -7.76 -19.04 13.41
N ASN A 72 -7.97 -19.53 14.64
CA ASN A 72 -7.00 -20.38 15.31
C ASN A 72 -6.81 -21.72 14.60
N ARG A 73 -7.84 -22.26 13.94
CA ARG A 73 -7.74 -23.50 13.15
C ARG A 73 -6.95 -23.32 11.86
N ILE A 74 -7.05 -22.16 11.22
CA ILE A 74 -6.35 -21.89 9.96
C ILE A 74 -4.97 -21.23 10.15
N LYS A 75 -4.60 -20.78 11.35
CA LYS A 75 -3.38 -19.98 11.59
C LYS A 75 -2.09 -20.64 11.11
N ASP A 76 -2.00 -21.96 11.23
CA ASP A 76 -0.80 -22.73 10.90
C ASP A 76 -0.77 -23.27 9.46
N THR A 77 -1.85 -23.03 8.70
CA THR A 77 -1.97 -23.46 7.30
C THR A 77 -1.00 -22.70 6.39
N PRO A 78 -0.53 -23.32 5.29
CA PRO A 78 0.31 -22.65 4.29
C PRO A 78 -0.32 -21.37 3.73
N GLU A 79 -1.63 -21.36 3.52
CA GLU A 79 -2.39 -20.25 2.96
C GLU A 79 -2.38 -19.05 3.91
N MET A 80 -2.58 -19.28 5.21
CA MET A 80 -2.52 -18.22 6.21
C MET A 80 -1.10 -17.66 6.37
N LYS A 81 -0.06 -18.51 6.24
CA LYS A 81 1.34 -18.04 6.21
C LYS A 81 1.61 -17.13 5.00
N ILE A 82 1.05 -17.45 3.83
CA ILE A 82 1.14 -16.58 2.64
C ILE A 82 0.42 -15.25 2.89
N PHE A 83 -0.79 -15.29 3.45
CA PHE A 83 -1.53 -14.08 3.83
C PHE A 83 -0.71 -13.21 4.79
N LEU A 84 -0.18 -13.77 5.88
CA LEU A 84 0.66 -13.04 6.84
C LEU A 84 1.92 -12.47 6.18
N LYS A 85 2.52 -13.16 5.21
CA LYS A 85 3.63 -12.62 4.42
C LYS A 85 3.20 -11.40 3.59
N TYR A 86 2.04 -11.44 2.95
CA TYR A 86 1.50 -10.27 2.24
C TYR A 86 1.18 -9.11 3.18
N THR A 87 0.61 -9.39 4.35
CA THR A 87 0.34 -8.37 5.39
C THR A 87 1.62 -7.71 5.86
N LYS A 88 2.66 -8.48 6.20
CA LYS A 88 3.97 -7.95 6.59
C LYS A 88 4.60 -7.10 5.49
N HIS A 89 4.52 -7.55 4.24
CA HIS A 89 5.08 -6.81 3.12
C HIS A 89 4.34 -5.48 2.88
N ALA A 90 3.00 -5.50 2.90
CA ALA A 90 2.19 -4.29 2.79
C ALA A 90 2.45 -3.32 3.95
N LEU A 91 2.66 -3.83 5.16
CA LEU A 91 2.98 -3.02 6.34
C LEU A 91 4.34 -2.33 6.21
N LEU A 92 5.37 -3.05 5.75
CA LEU A 92 6.69 -2.48 5.48
C LEU A 92 6.64 -1.43 4.37
N LEU A 93 5.87 -1.69 3.30
CA LEU A 93 5.66 -0.71 2.23
C LEU A 93 4.96 0.55 2.76
N GLY A 94 3.87 0.40 3.52
CA GLY A 94 3.15 1.52 4.14
C GLY A 94 4.08 2.37 5.00
N PHE A 95 4.88 1.73 5.86
CA PHE A 95 5.89 2.42 6.68
C PHE A 95 6.93 3.16 5.83
N ALA A 96 7.49 2.50 4.82
CA ALA A 96 8.48 3.11 3.93
C ALA A 96 7.91 4.33 3.18
N ILE A 97 6.67 4.25 2.69
CA ILE A 97 5.99 5.35 2.01
C ILE A 97 5.75 6.51 2.99
N THR A 98 5.29 6.24 4.22
CA THR A 98 5.09 7.27 5.25
C THR A 98 6.39 8.03 5.50
N PHE A 99 7.49 7.33 5.75
CA PHE A 99 8.79 7.96 5.97
C PHE A 99 9.32 8.71 4.75
N ALA A 100 9.12 8.17 3.55
CA ALA A 100 9.51 8.84 2.31
C ALA A 100 8.68 10.11 2.03
N SER A 101 7.41 10.14 2.48
CA SER A 101 6.51 11.27 2.23
C SER A 101 6.79 12.45 3.16
N ILE A 102 7.29 12.24 4.39
CA ILE A 102 7.65 13.31 5.33
C ILE A 102 8.59 14.35 4.69
N PRO A 103 9.79 14.00 4.18
CA PRO A 103 10.68 14.99 3.59
C PRO A 103 10.06 15.65 2.36
N MET A 104 9.24 14.94 1.58
CA MET A 104 8.57 15.51 0.40
C MET A 104 7.55 16.58 0.78
N THR A 105 6.76 16.34 1.83
CA THR A 105 5.80 17.30 2.38
C THR A 105 6.51 18.49 3.05
N VAL A 106 7.47 18.23 3.94
CA VAL A 106 8.14 19.29 4.73
C VAL A 106 8.96 20.23 3.86
N THR A 107 9.64 19.72 2.84
CA THR A 107 10.47 20.55 1.95
C THR A 107 9.68 21.19 0.81
N SER A 108 8.36 20.98 0.73
CA SER A 108 7.52 21.40 -0.39
C SER A 108 8.15 21.01 -1.72
N PHE A 109 8.45 19.72 -1.87
CA PHE A 109 9.24 19.20 -2.98
C PHE A 109 8.57 19.49 -4.33
N ASP A 110 9.18 20.35 -5.13
CA ASP A 110 8.65 20.76 -6.43
C ASP A 110 9.32 19.96 -7.56
N ILE A 111 8.51 19.30 -8.40
CA ILE A 111 8.97 18.50 -9.55
C ILE A 111 9.35 19.34 -10.78
N ALA A 112 8.84 20.58 -10.86
CA ALA A 112 9.05 21.49 -11.96
C ALA A 112 10.27 22.39 -11.75
N LYS A 113 10.54 22.82 -10.52
CA LYS A 113 11.66 23.71 -10.20
C LYS A 113 12.94 22.94 -9.87
N GLY A 114 13.98 23.12 -10.67
CA GLY A 114 15.34 22.67 -10.37
C GLY A 114 15.82 21.49 -11.22
N ALA A 115 16.59 20.59 -10.63
CA ALA A 115 17.28 19.53 -11.35
C ALA A 115 16.36 18.38 -11.78
N SER A 116 16.65 17.79 -12.95
CA SER A 116 15.88 16.71 -13.57
C SER A 116 15.71 15.45 -12.71
N TRP A 117 16.63 15.22 -11.75
CA TRP A 117 16.55 14.10 -10.79
C TRP A 117 15.30 14.14 -9.92
N LYS A 118 14.71 15.33 -9.71
CA LYS A 118 13.54 15.48 -8.86
C LYS A 118 12.33 14.72 -9.39
N PHE A 119 12.12 14.73 -10.71
CA PHE A 119 11.06 13.97 -11.34
C PHE A 119 11.28 12.45 -11.18
N HIS A 120 12.52 11.98 -11.31
CA HIS A 120 12.85 10.57 -11.12
C HIS A 120 12.55 10.12 -9.68
N PHE A 121 12.87 10.97 -8.70
CA PHE A 121 12.53 10.72 -7.30
C PHE A 121 11.01 10.67 -7.08
N PHE A 122 10.27 11.63 -7.64
CA PHE A 122 8.80 11.64 -7.60
C PHE A 122 8.18 10.40 -8.26
N ALA A 123 8.69 9.96 -9.40
CA ALA A 123 8.21 8.77 -10.09
C ALA A 123 8.48 7.49 -9.28
N ALA A 124 9.67 7.38 -8.67
CA ALA A 124 10.00 6.26 -7.78
C ALA A 124 9.11 6.24 -6.54
N TRP A 125 8.88 7.40 -5.91
CA TRP A 125 7.96 7.53 -4.79
C TRP A 125 6.51 7.18 -5.17
N SER A 126 6.06 7.64 -6.35
CA SER A 126 4.71 7.33 -6.86
C SER A 126 4.54 5.84 -7.15
N PHE A 127 5.58 5.20 -7.71
CA PHE A 127 5.61 3.74 -7.89
C PHE A 127 5.44 3.01 -6.55
N LEU A 128 6.21 3.39 -5.53
CA LEU A 128 6.08 2.79 -4.20
C LEU A 128 4.70 3.01 -3.62
N SER A 129 4.14 4.21 -3.77
CA SER A 129 2.82 4.59 -3.28
C SER A 129 1.71 3.72 -3.89
N VAL A 130 1.71 3.55 -5.22
CA VAL A 130 0.75 2.71 -5.94
C VAL A 130 0.95 1.23 -5.57
N TRP A 131 2.20 0.77 -5.46
CA TRP A 131 2.49 -0.61 -5.08
C TRP A 131 2.02 -0.93 -3.65
N GLY A 132 2.28 -0.03 -2.71
CA GLY A 132 1.79 -0.11 -1.34
C GLY A 132 0.26 -0.13 -1.28
N PHE A 133 -0.39 0.77 -2.03
CA PHE A 133 -1.85 0.84 -2.12
C PHE A 133 -2.50 -0.48 -2.55
N PHE A 134 -2.07 -1.04 -3.67
CA PHE A 134 -2.62 -2.30 -4.17
C PHE A 134 -2.23 -3.51 -3.31
N SER A 135 -1.06 -3.47 -2.68
CA SER A 135 -0.66 -4.51 -1.71
C SER A 135 -1.57 -4.50 -0.48
N PHE A 136 -1.95 -3.32 0.01
CA PHE A 136 -2.94 -3.14 1.06
C PHE A 136 -4.32 -3.66 0.63
N LEU A 137 -4.82 -3.26 -0.55
CA LEU A 137 -6.14 -3.70 -1.04
C LEU A 137 -6.24 -5.22 -1.12
N ARG A 138 -5.17 -5.90 -1.56
CA ARG A 138 -5.10 -7.37 -1.56
C ARG A 138 -5.27 -7.95 -0.15
N VAL A 139 -4.56 -7.39 0.84
CA VAL A 139 -4.66 -7.86 2.23
C VAL A 139 -6.05 -7.59 2.79
N ALA A 140 -6.61 -6.40 2.57
CA ALA A 140 -7.95 -6.04 3.03
C ALA A 140 -9.03 -6.95 2.42
N TYR A 141 -8.92 -7.26 1.13
CA TYR A 141 -9.83 -8.18 0.43
C TYR A 141 -9.77 -9.59 1.02
N ILE A 142 -8.57 -10.16 1.17
CA ILE A 142 -8.40 -11.52 1.73
C ILE A 142 -8.88 -11.56 3.18
N PHE A 143 -8.53 -10.55 3.99
CA PHE A 143 -9.01 -10.45 5.37
C PHE A 143 -10.54 -10.39 5.43
N GLY A 144 -11.17 -9.57 4.58
CA GLY A 144 -12.62 -9.48 4.44
C GLY A 144 -13.27 -10.81 4.07
N ALA A 145 -12.61 -11.65 3.27
CA ALA A 145 -13.09 -13.00 2.97
C ALA A 145 -12.96 -13.94 4.17
N ILE A 146 -11.84 -13.89 4.89
CA ILE A 146 -11.58 -14.71 6.07
C ILE A 146 -12.62 -14.45 7.18
N ILE A 147 -12.92 -13.19 7.47
CA ILE A 147 -13.85 -12.83 8.57
C ILE A 147 -15.31 -13.16 8.29
N LYS A 148 -15.69 -13.40 7.02
CA LYS A 148 -17.07 -13.79 6.66
C LYS A 148 -17.41 -15.21 7.10
N VAL A 149 -16.40 -16.05 7.37
CA VAL A 149 -16.62 -17.41 7.84
C VAL A 149 -17.14 -17.35 9.27
N LYS A 150 -18.37 -17.83 9.50
CA LYS A 150 -18.96 -17.90 10.84
C LYS A 150 -18.11 -18.84 11.70
N ASP A 151 -17.80 -18.40 12.92
CA ASP A 151 -17.23 -19.29 13.93
C ASP A 151 -18.30 -20.35 14.27
N ASP A 152 -18.02 -21.62 13.98
CA ASP A 152 -18.90 -22.71 14.43
C ASP A 152 -18.98 -22.64 15.96
N LYS A 153 -20.20 -22.41 16.47
CA LYS A 153 -20.50 -22.57 17.89
C LYS A 153 -20.22 -24.03 18.24
N ARG A 154 -19.15 -24.30 18.99
CA ARG A 154 -18.92 -25.61 19.59
C ARG A 154 -20.21 -26.02 20.31
N VAL A 155 -20.82 -27.13 19.90
CA VAL A 155 -21.79 -27.84 20.73
C VAL A 155 -20.97 -28.34 21.92
N VAL A 156 -21.26 -27.78 23.09
CA VAL A 156 -20.70 -28.24 24.37
C VAL A 156 -21.25 -29.65 24.58
N GLY A 157 -20.36 -30.65 24.54
CA GLY A 157 -20.63 -32.00 25.00
C GLY A 157 -20.10 -32.16 26.41
#